data_AF-A0A286GQ79-F1
#
_entry.id   AF-A0A286GQ79-F1
#
_cell.length_a   1.000
_cell.length_b   1.000
_cell.length_c   1.000
_cell.angle_alpha   90.00
_cell.angle_beta   90.00
_cell.angle_gamma   90.00
#
_symmetry.space_group_name_H-M   'P 1'
#
loop_
_entity.id
_entity.type
_entity.pdbx_description
1 polymer ?
#
loop_
_entity_poly.entity_id
_entity_poly.type
_entity_poly.pdbx_seq_one_letter_code
_entity_poly.pdbx_strand_id
1 'polypeptide(L)'
;MTETTPPPRIVVHTPAHVAAARAAAQAARVRVIVQSPPDCARRAGAPWFAALTAECGPEALPVLDCADAPGLALGALRAGAPAVRLDPGPAVAAVVETAAAFGALVDTAPAAPLLDLRGERDPAAACRRFLGLA
;
A
#
# COMPACT_ATOMS: atom_id res chain seq x y z
N MET A 1 -25.95 3.37 -9.91
CA MET A 1 -24.78 2.50 -9.68
C MET A 1 -23.58 3.43 -9.55
N THR A 2 -23.16 3.76 -8.32
CA THR A 2 -21.99 4.62 -8.11
C THR A 2 -20.74 3.78 -8.33
N GLU A 3 -20.13 3.96 -9.50
CA GLU A 3 -18.81 3.41 -9.81
C GLU A 3 -17.83 3.98 -8.78
N THR A 4 -17.47 3.17 -7.79
CA THR A 4 -16.53 3.59 -6.75
C THR A 4 -15.15 3.41 -7.34
N THR A 5 -14.57 4.49 -7.87
CA THR A 5 -13.19 4.50 -8.34
C THR A 5 -12.29 4.00 -7.21
N PRO A 6 -11.44 2.98 -7.43
CA PRO A 6 -10.52 2.51 -6.40
C PRO A 6 -9.60 3.65 -5.95
N PRO A 7 -9.19 3.68 -4.67
CA PRO A 7 -8.30 4.72 -4.18
C PRO A 7 -6.99 4.72 -4.99
N PRO A 8 -6.41 5.90 -5.28
CA PRO A 8 -5.15 5.99 -6.02
C PRO A 8 -4.02 5.24 -5.29
N ARG A 9 -3.18 4.53 -6.05
CA ARG A 9 -2.07 3.74 -5.50
C ARG A 9 -0.73 4.37 -5.82
N ILE A 10 0.13 4.49 -4.81
CA ILE A 10 1.48 5.04 -4.94
C ILE A 10 2.47 4.02 -4.36
N VAL A 11 3.38 3.52 -5.19
CA VAL A 11 4.46 2.63 -4.77
C VAL A 11 5.63 3.45 -4.22
N VAL A 12 6.04 3.12 -3.00
CA VAL A 12 7.06 3.85 -2.25
C VAL A 12 8.27 2.96 -1.98
N HIS A 13 9.45 3.57 -1.94
CA HIS A 13 10.73 2.87 -1.74
C HIS A 13 11.53 3.44 -0.56
N THR A 14 11.18 4.67 -0.14
CA THR A 14 11.89 5.42 0.91
C THR A 14 10.91 6.20 1.77
N PRO A 15 11.27 6.59 3.01
CA PRO A 15 10.40 7.43 3.85
C PRO A 15 10.02 8.77 3.19
N ALA A 16 10.92 9.34 2.37
CA ALA A 16 10.64 10.56 1.62
C ALA A 16 9.49 10.37 0.60
N HIS A 17 9.36 9.18 0.00
CA HIS A 17 8.24 8.85 -0.87
C HIS A 17 6.92 8.80 -0.09
N VAL A 18 6.94 8.23 1.12
CA VAL A 18 5.75 8.18 2.00
C VAL A 18 5.31 9.59 2.39
N ALA A 19 6.26 10.45 2.78
CA ALA A 19 5.96 11.84 3.12
C ALA A 19 5.37 12.62 1.93
N ALA A 20 5.91 12.44 0.72
CA ALA A 20 5.40 13.05 -0.50
C ALA A 20 3.98 12.60 -0.84
N ALA A 21 3.72 11.28 -0.77
CA ALA A 21 2.40 10.71 -0.99
C ALA A 21 1.37 11.23 0.02
N ARG A 22 1.72 11.25 1.32
CA ARG A 22 0.86 11.76 2.40
C ARG A 22 0.52 13.24 2.20
N ALA A 23 1.51 14.07 1.91
CA ALA A 23 1.31 15.51 1.72
C ALA A 23 0.40 15.80 0.51
N ALA A 24 0.59 15.08 -0.60
CA ALA A 24 -0.26 15.23 -1.77
C ALA A 24 -1.70 14.72 -1.51
N ALA A 25 -1.86 13.59 -0.81
CA ALA A 25 -3.17 13.07 -0.44
C ALA A 25 -3.94 14.05 0.46
N GLN A 26 -3.27 14.64 1.45
CA GLN A 26 -3.83 15.66 2.33
C GLN A 26 -4.26 16.92 1.54
N ALA A 27 -3.43 17.40 0.62
CA ALA A 27 -3.75 18.56 -0.21
C ALA A 27 -4.93 18.30 -1.17
N ALA A 28 -5.00 17.09 -1.75
CA ALA A 28 -6.11 16.66 -2.62
C ALA A 28 -7.37 16.28 -1.84
N ARG A 29 -7.30 16.15 -0.51
CA ARG A 29 -8.38 15.65 0.36
C ARG A 29 -8.91 14.29 -0.08
N VAL A 30 -8.01 13.40 -0.50
CA VAL A 30 -8.33 12.02 -0.87
C VAL A 30 -7.53 11.05 -0.01
N ARG A 31 -8.04 9.83 0.17
CA ARG A 31 -7.27 8.72 0.75
C ARG A 31 -6.52 7.99 -0.36
N VAL A 32 -5.27 7.64 -0.11
CA VAL A 32 -4.42 6.89 -1.05
C VAL A 32 -3.96 5.57 -0.46
N ILE A 33 -3.60 4.63 -1.32
CA ILE A 33 -2.84 3.44 -0.94
C ILE A 33 -1.36 3.75 -1.11
N VAL A 34 -0.60 3.57 -0.02
CA VAL A 34 0.86 3.59 -0.04
C VAL A 34 1.34 2.14 -0.05
N GLN A 35 1.76 1.67 -1.22
CA GLN A 35 2.17 0.27 -1.39
C GLN A 35 3.69 0.14 -1.35
N SER A 36 4.20 -0.93 -0.73
CA SER A 36 5.57 -1.35 -0.96
C SER A 36 5.81 -1.71 -2.44
N PRO A 37 7.08 -1.84 -2.89
CA PRO A 37 7.36 -2.36 -4.21
C PRO A 37 6.90 -3.84 -4.34
N PRO A 38 6.74 -4.38 -5.56
CA PRO A 38 6.31 -5.76 -5.76
C PRO A 38 7.18 -6.78 -5.01
N ASP A 39 6.57 -7.84 -4.47
CA ASP A 39 7.24 -8.93 -3.74
C ASP A 39 8.14 -8.43 -2.59
N CYS A 40 7.78 -7.30 -1.97
CA CYS A 40 8.59 -6.70 -0.90
C CYS A 40 8.63 -7.58 0.35
N ALA A 41 7.54 -8.29 0.65
CA ALA A 41 7.50 -9.18 1.81
C ALA A 41 8.60 -10.24 1.77
N ARG A 42 8.92 -10.78 0.59
CA ARG A 42 9.99 -11.78 0.43
C ARG A 42 11.39 -11.16 0.48
N ARG A 43 11.55 -9.94 -0.06
CA ARG A 43 12.86 -9.28 -0.18
C ARG A 43 13.32 -8.55 1.09
N ALA A 44 12.41 -7.88 1.77
CA ALA A 44 12.72 -7.00 2.91
C ALA A 44 11.90 -7.34 4.17
N GLY A 45 10.74 -7.97 4.01
CA GLY A 45 9.89 -8.40 5.12
C GLY A 45 9.07 -7.28 5.76
N ALA A 46 8.14 -7.71 6.61
CA ALA A 46 7.23 -6.81 7.33
C ALA A 46 7.94 -5.78 8.23
N PRO A 47 9.05 -6.10 8.95
CA PRO A 47 9.72 -5.12 9.81
C PRO A 47 10.27 -3.91 9.04
N TRP A 48 10.85 -4.14 7.85
CA TRP A 48 11.32 -3.06 7.00
C TRP A 48 10.16 -2.17 6.54
N PHE A 49 9.05 -2.78 6.14
CA PHE A 49 7.88 -2.04 5.69
C PHE A 49 7.25 -1.22 6.83
N ALA A 50 7.16 -1.79 8.03
CA ALA A 50 6.68 -1.08 9.21
C ALA A 50 7.54 0.17 9.50
N ALA A 51 8.86 0.07 9.38
CA ALA A 51 9.76 1.22 9.52
C ALA A 51 9.56 2.25 8.40
N LEU A 52 9.39 1.81 7.15
CA LEU A 52 9.12 2.68 6.00
C LEU A 52 7.84 3.51 6.18
N THR A 53 6.77 2.87 6.70
CA THR A 53 5.44 3.48 6.81
C THR A 53 5.10 3.95 8.23
N ALA A 54 6.10 4.09 9.11
CA ALA A 54 5.89 4.49 10.49
C ALA A 54 5.16 5.85 10.63
N GLU A 55 5.36 6.74 9.65
CA GLU A 55 4.68 8.05 9.62
C GLU A 55 3.47 8.09 8.68
N CYS A 56 2.93 6.95 8.22
CA CYS A 56 1.69 6.96 7.46
C CYS A 56 0.56 7.55 8.34
N GLY A 57 0.03 8.69 7.91
CA GLY A 57 -1.15 9.33 8.52
C GLY A 57 -2.46 8.69 8.04
N PRO A 58 -3.62 9.14 8.54
CA PRO A 58 -4.94 8.59 8.18
C PRO A 58 -5.30 8.73 6.69
N GLU A 59 -4.64 9.63 5.97
CA GLU A 59 -4.79 9.87 4.53
C GLU A 59 -4.18 8.75 3.69
N ALA A 60 -3.32 7.90 4.26
CA ALA A 60 -2.64 6.82 3.57
C ALA A 60 -2.92 5.47 4.24
N LEU A 61 -3.36 4.49 3.45
CA LEU A 61 -3.39 3.10 3.89
C LEU A 61 -2.08 2.42 3.45
N PRO A 62 -1.19 2.04 4.38
CA PRO A 62 0.00 1.29 4.02
C PRO A 62 -0.35 -0.15 3.68
N VAL A 63 0.10 -0.64 2.52
CA VAL A 63 -0.11 -1.99 2.01
C VAL A 63 1.23 -2.66 1.70
N LEU A 64 1.52 -3.78 2.35
CA LEU A 64 2.68 -4.61 2.02
C LEU A 64 2.35 -5.57 0.87
N ASP A 65 3.10 -5.52 -0.21
CA ASP A 65 3.00 -6.47 -1.32
C ASP A 65 3.66 -7.81 -0.94
N CYS A 66 2.82 -8.84 -0.83
CA CYS A 66 3.20 -10.21 -0.49
C CYS A 66 3.20 -11.15 -1.70
N ALA A 67 2.97 -10.64 -2.92
CA ALA A 67 2.88 -11.46 -4.14
C ALA A 67 2.02 -12.73 -3.94
N ASP A 68 2.57 -13.90 -4.26
CA ASP A 68 1.92 -15.21 -4.13
C ASP A 68 2.24 -15.92 -2.79
N ALA A 69 2.71 -15.19 -1.77
CA ALA A 69 3.23 -15.76 -0.53
C ALA A 69 2.25 -15.58 0.66
N PRO A 70 1.22 -16.42 0.81
CA PRO A 70 0.21 -16.29 1.88
C PRO A 70 0.81 -16.41 3.28
N GLY A 71 1.87 -17.21 3.47
CA GLY A 71 2.56 -17.31 4.76
C GLY A 71 3.21 -15.99 5.20
N LEU A 72 3.76 -15.22 4.24
CA LEU A 72 4.34 -13.91 4.52
C LEU A 72 3.25 -12.86 4.79
N ALA A 73 2.12 -12.94 4.06
CA ALA A 73 0.94 -12.11 4.33
C ALA A 73 0.43 -12.32 5.77
N LEU A 74 0.25 -13.57 6.20
CA LEU A 74 -0.15 -13.89 7.57
C LEU A 74 0.87 -13.39 8.61
N GLY A 75 2.16 -13.54 8.32
CA GLY A 75 3.22 -13.01 9.18
C GLY A 75 3.15 -11.49 9.35
N ALA A 76 2.93 -10.77 8.25
CA ALA A 76 2.78 -9.31 8.26
C ALA A 76 1.53 -8.85 9.04
N LEU A 77 0.39 -9.52 8.82
CA LEU A 77 -0.85 -9.23 9.54
C LEU A 77 -0.68 -9.44 11.06
N ARG A 78 -0.04 -10.56 11.48
CA ARG A 78 0.28 -10.81 12.89
C ARG A 78 1.25 -9.78 13.49
N ALA A 79 2.10 -9.19 12.66
CA ALA A 79 3.00 -8.11 13.06
C ALA A 79 2.32 -6.74 13.11
N GLY A 80 1.01 -6.66 12.84
CA GLY A 80 0.22 -5.43 12.93
C GLY A 80 0.14 -4.62 11.64
N ALA A 81 0.50 -5.20 10.48
CA ALA A 81 0.27 -4.53 9.20
C ALA A 81 -1.24 -4.31 8.98
N PRO A 82 -1.71 -3.08 8.68
CA PRO A 82 -3.13 -2.81 8.54
C PRO A 82 -3.70 -3.34 7.22
N ALA A 83 -2.84 -3.58 6.22
CA ALA A 83 -3.22 -4.20 4.97
C ALA A 83 -2.04 -4.89 4.27
N VAL A 84 -2.37 -5.94 3.51
CA VAL A 84 -1.43 -6.66 2.64
C VAL A 84 -2.04 -6.83 1.26
N ARG A 85 -1.22 -6.85 0.22
CA ARG A 85 -1.62 -7.23 -1.14
C ARG A 85 -1.17 -8.65 -1.41
N LEU A 86 -2.09 -9.50 -1.85
CA LEU A 86 -1.86 -10.91 -2.12
C LEU A 86 -2.45 -11.27 -3.49
N ASP A 87 -1.68 -11.98 -4.30
CA ASP A 87 -2.14 -12.49 -5.58
C ASP A 87 -3.27 -13.51 -5.41
N PRO A 88 -4.23 -13.57 -6.37
CA PRO A 88 -5.28 -14.57 -6.35
C PRO A 88 -4.71 -16.00 -6.24
N GLY A 89 -5.27 -16.79 -5.33
CA GLY A 89 -4.81 -18.16 -5.08
C GLY A 89 -5.68 -18.88 -4.05
N PRO A 90 -5.49 -20.20 -3.89
CA PRO A 90 -6.36 -21.03 -3.05
C PRO A 90 -6.35 -20.64 -1.57
N ALA A 91 -5.25 -20.03 -1.11
CA ALA A 91 -5.09 -19.60 0.27
C ALA A 91 -5.71 -18.22 0.58
N VAL A 92 -6.10 -17.42 -0.43
CA VAL A 92 -6.54 -16.03 -0.25
C VAL A 92 -7.71 -15.94 0.73
N ALA A 93 -8.72 -16.80 0.57
CA ALA A 93 -9.92 -16.78 1.43
C ALA A 93 -9.58 -16.93 2.92
N ALA A 94 -8.67 -17.85 3.26
CA ALA A 94 -8.22 -18.06 4.64
C ALA A 94 -7.41 -16.87 5.18
N VAL A 95 -6.61 -16.22 4.33
CA VAL A 95 -5.87 -14.99 4.71
C VAL A 95 -6.84 -13.84 4.94
N VAL A 96 -7.87 -13.67 4.09
CA VAL A 96 -8.92 -12.66 4.26
C VAL A 96 -9.66 -12.84 5.59
N GLU A 97 -10.08 -14.07 5.90
CA GLU A 97 -10.73 -14.39 7.17
C GLU A 97 -9.83 -14.04 8.37
N THR A 98 -8.55 -14.38 8.29
CA THR A 98 -7.59 -14.06 9.34
C THR A 98 -7.35 -12.54 9.47
N ALA A 99 -7.27 -11.82 8.35
CA ALA A 99 -7.10 -10.37 8.36
C ALA A 99 -8.29 -9.67 9.02
N ALA A 100 -9.51 -10.14 8.75
CA ALA A 100 -10.72 -9.60 9.38
C ALA A 100 -10.68 -9.73 10.91
N ALA A 101 -10.17 -10.85 11.44
CA ALA A 101 -9.98 -11.04 12.88
C ALA A 101 -9.00 -10.03 13.51
N PHE A 102 -8.08 -9.46 12.71
CA PHE A 102 -7.14 -8.42 13.12
C PHE A 102 -7.60 -7.00 12.77
N GLY A 103 -8.79 -6.83 12.17
CA GLY A 103 -9.23 -5.53 11.66
C GLY A 103 -8.39 -5.01 10.49
N ALA A 104 -7.68 -5.91 9.79
CA ALA A 104 -6.80 -5.61 8.67
C ALA A 104 -7.45 -6.01 7.34
N LEU A 105 -6.86 -5.55 6.24
CA LEU A 105 -7.39 -5.74 4.89
C LEU A 105 -6.47 -6.61 4.03
N VAL A 106 -7.06 -7.44 3.17
CA VAL A 106 -6.35 -8.13 2.10
C VAL A 106 -6.80 -7.54 0.77
N ASP A 107 -5.86 -6.97 0.06
CA ASP A 107 -6.05 -6.41 -1.26
C ASP A 107 -5.68 -7.45 -2.32
N THR A 108 -6.68 -7.89 -3.08
CA THR A 108 -6.51 -8.81 -4.21
C THR A 108 -6.81 -8.13 -5.55
N ALA A 109 -7.04 -6.82 -5.54
CA ALA A 109 -7.37 -6.10 -6.76
C ALA A 109 -6.15 -6.03 -7.69
N PRO A 110 -6.34 -6.09 -9.02
CA PRO A 110 -5.28 -5.73 -9.96
C PRO A 110 -4.84 -4.28 -9.70
N ALA A 111 -3.58 -3.97 -9.97
CA ALA A 111 -3.00 -2.65 -9.72
C ALA A 111 -3.68 -1.56 -10.57
N ALA A 112 -4.80 -1.01 -10.09
CA ALA A 112 -5.47 0.17 -10.66
C ALA A 112 -4.62 1.42 -10.35
N PRO A 113 -4.78 2.51 -11.14
CA PRO A 113 -3.67 3.35 -11.61
C PRO A 113 -2.64 3.57 -10.51
N LEU A 114 -1.41 3.17 -10.83
CA LEU A 114 -0.30 3.13 -9.91
C LEU A 114 0.72 4.18 -10.33
N LEU A 115 1.18 4.99 -9.38
CA LEU A 115 2.39 5.78 -9.53
C LEU A 115 3.53 5.04 -8.83
N ASP A 116 4.55 4.61 -9.56
CA ASP A 116 5.78 4.14 -8.95
C ASP A 116 6.76 5.30 -8.82
N LEU A 117 7.18 5.63 -7.59
CA LEU A 117 8.12 6.71 -7.32
C LEU A 117 9.58 6.31 -7.53
N ARG A 118 9.85 5.08 -8.00
CA ARG A 118 11.22 4.65 -8.31
C ARG A 118 11.86 5.54 -9.38
N GLY A 119 12.94 6.21 -9.02
CA GLY A 119 13.69 7.07 -9.95
C GLY A 119 13.04 8.43 -10.23
N GLU A 120 11.92 8.74 -9.56
CA GLU A 120 11.34 10.08 -9.63
C GLU A 120 12.26 11.09 -8.95
N ARG A 121 12.63 12.14 -9.69
CA ARG A 121 13.54 13.19 -9.20
C ARG A 121 12.86 14.13 -8.21
N ASP A 122 11.56 14.34 -8.39
CA ASP A 122 10.70 15.11 -7.49
C ASP A 122 9.44 14.29 -7.17
N PRO A 123 9.51 13.42 -6.15
CA PRO A 123 8.36 12.62 -5.72
C PRO A 123 7.14 13.45 -5.34
N ALA A 124 7.34 14.66 -4.80
CA ALA A 124 6.24 15.51 -4.38
C ALA A 124 5.47 16.06 -5.59
N ALA A 125 6.17 16.55 -6.62
CA ALA A 125 5.53 16.97 -7.87
C ALA A 125 4.86 15.79 -8.59
N ALA A 126 5.48 14.62 -8.60
CA ALA A 126 4.90 13.42 -9.19
C ALA A 126 3.58 13.04 -8.51
N CYS A 127 3.54 13.01 -7.17
CA CYS A 127 2.32 12.74 -6.41
C CYS A 127 1.24 13.79 -6.64
N ARG A 128 1.57 15.09 -6.65
CA ARG A 128 0.59 16.16 -6.91
C ARG A 128 -0.06 16.00 -8.28
N ARG A 129 0.75 15.87 -9.33
CA ARG A 129 0.27 15.65 -10.71
C ARG A 129 -0.61 14.41 -10.81
N PHE A 130 -0.20 13.31 -10.18
CA PHE A 130 -0.96 12.06 -10.18
C PHE A 130 -2.32 12.18 -9.50
N LEU A 131 -2.41 13.00 -8.44
CA LEU A 131 -3.66 13.27 -7.73
C LEU A 131 -4.44 14.47 -8.30
N GLY A 132 -4.04 15.02 -9.44
CA GLY A 132 -4.73 16.14 -10.10
C GLY A 132 -4.53 17.50 -9.42
N LEU A 133 -3.53 17.63 -8.56
CA LEU A 133 -3.10 18.91 -7.99
C LEU A 133 -2.09 19.55 -8.95
N ALA A 134 -2.45 20.68 -9.53
CA ALA A 134 -1.56 21.51 -10.35
C ALA A 134 -0.52 22.23 -9.47
#